data_AF-T1GIC2-F1
#
_entry.id   AF-T1GIC2-F1
#
_cell.length_a   1.000
_cell.length_b   1.000
_cell.length_c   1.000
_cell.angle_alpha   90.00
_cell.angle_beta   90.00
_cell.angle_gamma   90.00
#
_symmetry.space_group_name_H-M   'P 1'
#
loop_
_entity.id
_entity.type
_entity.pdbx_description
1 polymer ?
#
loop_
_entity_poly.entity_id
_entity_poly.type
_entity_poly.pdbx_seq_one_letter_code
_entity_poly.pdbx_strand_id
1 'polypeptide(L)' 'MSQLADKAKSVVRDLDPSNDLTFLRVRSKKHEIMVAPDKDFILIVIQNPTD' A
#
# COMPACT_ATOMS: atom_id res chain seq x y z
N MET A 1 12.45 1.59 -9.15
CA MET A 1 11.22 2.19 -8.61
C MET A 1 10.53 1.16 -7.72
N SER A 2 9.83 1.59 -6.68
CA SER A 2 9.39 0.81 -5.50
C SER A 2 8.75 -0.56 -5.82
N GLN A 3 9.53 -1.65 -5.69
CA GLN A 3 9.04 -3.04 -5.86
C GLN A 3 7.85 -3.37 -4.95
N LEU A 4 7.72 -2.67 -3.83
CA LEU A 4 6.68 -2.90 -2.83
C LEU A 4 5.30 -2.47 -3.36
N ALA A 5 5.25 -1.32 -4.03
CA ALA A 5 4.00 -0.77 -4.53
C ALA A 5 3.49 -1.53 -5.75
N ASP A 6 4.39 -1.95 -6.64
CA ASP A 6 4.04 -2.76 -7.82
C ASP A 6 3.52 -4.14 -7.41
N LYS A 7 4.16 -4.78 -6.41
CA LYS A 7 3.67 -6.05 -5.84
C LYS A 7 2.32 -5.89 -5.15
N ALA A 8 2.11 -4.81 -4.38
CA ALA A 8 0.83 -4.57 -3.73
C ALA A 8 -0.30 -4.34 -4.74
N LYS A 9 -0.05 -3.59 -5.82
CA LYS A 9 -1.02 -3.42 -6.92
C LYS A 9 -1.33 -4.74 -7.63
N SER A 10 -0.31 -5.56 -7.90
CA SER A 10 -0.49 -6.88 -8.55
C SER A 10 -1.35 -7.78 -7.68
N VAL A 11 -1.05 -7.92 -6.39
CA VAL A 11 -1.80 -8.80 -5.48
C VAL A 11 -3.27 -8.40 -5.37
N VAL A 12 -3.58 -7.11 -5.39
CA VAL A 12 -4.99 -6.64 -5.35
C VAL A 12 -5.71 -6.94 -6.65
N ARG A 13 -5.06 -6.73 -7.81
CA ARG A 13 -5.61 -7.10 -9.12
C ARG A 13 -5.78 -8.61 -9.29
N ASP A 14 -4.86 -9.40 -8.73
CA ASP A 14 -4.93 -10.87 -8.73
C ASP A 14 -6.07 -11.37 -7.82
N LEU A 15 -6.38 -10.64 -6.73
CA LEU A 15 -7.46 -10.96 -5.80
C LEU A 15 -8.84 -10.57 -6.37
N ASP A 16 -8.96 -9.35 -6.92
CA ASP A 16 -10.14 -8.87 -7.62
C ASP A 16 -9.74 -7.83 -8.68
N PRO A 17 -9.81 -8.16 -9.99
CA PRO A 17 -9.41 -7.25 -11.05
C PRO A 17 -10.35 -6.04 -11.20
N SER A 18 -11.50 -6.02 -10.53
CA SER A 18 -12.43 -4.89 -10.50
C SER A 18 -12.16 -3.89 -9.37
N ASN A 19 -11.29 -4.24 -8.41
CA ASN A 19 -10.93 -3.39 -7.29
C ASN A 19 -9.63 -2.64 -7.58
N ASP A 20 -9.75 -1.34 -7.81
CA ASP A 20 -8.58 -0.47 -7.78
C ASP A 20 -8.10 -0.31 -6.33
N LEU A 21 -6.84 -0.65 -6.07
CA LEU A 21 -6.21 -0.41 -4.77
C LEU A 21 -6.18 1.10 -4.51
N THR A 22 -7.15 1.63 -3.79
CA THR A 22 -7.24 3.05 -3.45
C THR A 22 -6.39 3.39 -2.24
N PHE A 23 -6.31 2.47 -1.27
CA PHE A 23 -5.55 2.66 -0.05
C PHE A 23 -5.20 1.32 0.61
N LEU A 24 -3.93 1.13 0.99
CA LEU A 24 -3.46 -0.03 1.73
C LEU A 24 -2.83 0.40 3.03
N ARG A 25 -3.32 -0.11 4.16
CA ARG A 25 -2.79 0.16 5.50
C ARG A 25 -2.42 -1.15 6.18
N VAL A 26 -1.15 -1.28 6.53
CA VAL A 26 -0.60 -2.44 7.23
C VAL A 26 -0.02 -1.95 8.55
N ARG A 27 -0.70 -2.28 9.64
CA ARG A 27 -0.21 -2.01 10.99
C ARG A 27 0.47 -3.25 11.56
N SER A 28 1.71 -3.10 12.00
CA SER A 28 2.43 -4.07 12.83
C SER A 28 2.66 -3.48 14.21
N LYS A 29 3.18 -4.28 15.15
CA LYS A 29 3.53 -3.80 16.51
C LYS A 29 4.65 -2.75 16.53
N LYS A 30 5.46 -2.67 15.46
CA LYS A 30 6.65 -1.79 15.39
C LYS A 30 6.53 -0.69 14.35
N HIS A 31 5.76 -0.92 13.29
CA HIS A 31 5.62 -0.01 12.17
C HIS A 31 4.20 -0.06 11.62
N GLU A 32 3.70 1.09 11.20
CA GLU A 32 2.47 1.25 10.46
C GLU A 32 2.81 1.79 9.06
N ILE A 33 2.49 1.01 8.03
CA ILE A 33 2.79 1.33 6.63
C ILE A 33 1.47 1.66 5.94
N MET A 34 1.39 2.83 5.34
CA MET A 34 0.26 3.27 4.54
C MET A 34 0.73 3.50 3.10
N VAL A 35 0.02 2.93 2.13
CA VAL A 35 0.32 3.04 0.70
C VAL A 35 -0.94 3.55 0.01
N ALA A 36 -0.84 4.73 -0.60
CA ALA A 36 -1.88 5.34 -1.40
C ALA A 36 -1.35 5.53 -2.82
N PRO A 37 -1.71 4.68 -3.78
CA PRO A 37 -1.34 4.91 -5.17
C PRO A 37 -2.28 5.94 -5.82
N ASP A 38 -1.69 6.93 -6.49
CA ASP A 38 -2.36 7.87 -7.39
C ASP A 38 -1.97 7.54 -8.86
N LYS A 39 -2.55 8.25 -9.82
CA LYS A 39 -2.30 8.07 -11.27
C LYS A 39 -0.84 8.26 -11.64
N ASP A 40 -0.19 9.27 -11.05
CA ASP A 40 1.16 9.70 -11.44
C ASP A 40 2.24 9.33 -10.42
N PHE A 41 1.87 9.04 -9.17
CA PHE A 41 2.80 8.72 -8.10
C PHE A 41 2.19 7.79 -7.06
N ILE A 42 3.04 7.16 -6.26
CA ILE A 42 2.59 6.31 -5.16
C ILE A 42 3.11 6.90 -3.87
N LEU A 43 2.19 7.31 -2.98
CA LEU A 43 2.52 7.81 -1.67
C LEU A 43 2.70 6.63 -0.71
N ILE A 44 3.88 6.53 -0.11
CA ILE A 44 4.20 5.53 0.91
C ILE A 44 4.56 6.28 2.20
N VAL A 45 3.82 6.00 3.26
CA VAL A 45 4.05 6.56 4.59
C VAL A 45 4.43 5.43 5.54
N ILE A 46 5.54 5.62 6.26
CA ILE A 46 5.97 4.72 7.34
C ILE A 46 5.85 5.51 8.64
N GLN A 47 4.96 5.07 9.51
CA GLN A 47 4.76 5.63 10.84
C GLN A 47 5.22 4.62 11.89
N ASN A 48 5.65 5.13 13.03
CA ASN A 48 5.75 4.30 14.22
C ASN A 48 4.35 4.20 14.82
N PRO A 49 3.83 2.99 15.11
CA PRO A 49 2.58 2.83 15.82
C PRO A 49 2.82 3.33 17.24
N THR A 50 2.42 4.57 17.51
CA THR A 50 2.23 5.04 18.89
C THR A 50 1.04 4.29 19.46
N ASP A 51 1.28 3.59 20.59
CA ASP A 51 0.21 3.08 21.46
C ASP A 51 -0.65 4.24 21.98
#